data_AF-A0A3S9VQ55-F1
#
_entry.id   AF-A0A3S9VQ55-F1
#
_cell.length_a   1.000
_cell.length_b   1.000
_cell.length_c   1.000
_cell.angle_alpha   90.00
_cell.angle_beta   90.00
_cell.angle_gamma   90.00
#
_symmetry.space_group_name_H-M   'P 1'
#
loop_
_entity.id
_entity.type
_entity.pdbx_description
1 polymer ?
#
loop_
_entity_poly.entity_id
_entity_poly.type
_entity_poly.pdbx_seq_one_letter_code
_entity_poly.pdbx_strand_id
1 'polypeptide(L)'
;MKSTFILLLCCMCFACAKYPGVPEKYHALLDKALETSGTNQPELAKALESATPEMKEGVAFLISYMPERDLKTMKGDDLLSNVKLAYEARNRFAWAKSVPDSIFLNDVLPYASLNEERDQWRADFYKRFAPYVENCKTLEEAIKAVNKNIRDEVKVDYNTAREKPDQNPSESIRQGMASCSGLSILLTDALRSVGIPSRIAGTASWHDNRGNHNWCEVWLDGKWYFTEYYPNELDRSWFLADAGKADPKDRMHAIWASSFKPTGESFPLVWDFNINYVPAINVTQRYLDIYQEVYQSQLAGGNYVPLKVMMFKDKRNMRKSDDRVATNVDIFCGKDQIGGGRTAGPRQDMNDVLEFMVEKNKVYTLNYFNKDGKWVGEEVKVKEKPVEVKLHL
;
A
#
# COMPACT_ATOMS: atom_id res chain seq x y z
N MET A 1 -75.06 -27.89 28.69
CA MET A 1 -74.15 -26.95 27.98
C MET A 1 -72.71 -27.37 28.23
N LYS A 2 -72.08 -28.08 27.29
CA LYS A 2 -70.64 -28.40 27.34
C LYS A 2 -69.96 -27.44 26.37
N SER A 3 -69.15 -26.53 26.91
CA SER A 3 -68.39 -25.57 26.11
C SER A 3 -67.03 -26.19 25.81
N THR A 4 -66.81 -26.55 24.55
CA THR A 4 -65.56 -27.13 24.05
C THR A 4 -64.56 -26.00 23.82
N PHE A 5 -63.49 -25.97 24.62
CA PHE A 5 -62.35 -25.07 24.41
C PHE A 5 -61.51 -25.61 23.25
N ILE A 6 -61.50 -24.89 22.12
CA ILE A 6 -60.58 -25.17 21.00
C ILE A 6 -59.28 -24.41 21.28
N LEU A 7 -58.24 -25.17 21.64
CA LEU A 7 -56.88 -24.65 21.79
C LEU A 7 -56.28 -24.48 20.38
N LEU A 8 -56.21 -23.25 19.88
CA LEU A 8 -55.46 -22.94 18.65
C LEU A 8 -53.97 -23.07 18.95
N LEU A 9 -53.35 -24.17 18.48
CA LEU A 9 -51.92 -24.35 18.49
C LEU A 9 -51.32 -23.48 17.37
N CYS A 10 -50.81 -22.30 17.74
CA CYS A 10 -50.12 -21.40 16.82
C CYS A 10 -48.70 -21.94 16.59
N CYS A 11 -48.52 -22.81 15.59
CA CYS A 11 -47.19 -23.21 15.11
C CYS A 11 -46.54 -22.00 14.42
N MET A 12 -45.75 -21.22 15.17
CA MET A 12 -44.78 -20.30 14.58
C MET A 12 -43.67 -21.13 13.95
N CYS A 13 -43.75 -21.35 12.64
CA CYS A 13 -42.62 -21.81 11.84
C CYS A 13 -41.58 -20.69 11.81
N PHE A 14 -40.66 -20.66 12.77
CA PHE A 14 -39.43 -19.89 12.63
C PHE A 14 -38.63 -20.50 11.48
N ALA A 15 -38.66 -19.87 10.31
CA ALA A 15 -37.72 -20.19 9.25
C ALA A 15 -36.31 -19.98 9.83
N CYS A 16 -35.58 -21.06 10.08
CA CYS A 16 -34.22 -20.98 10.59
C CYS A 16 -33.39 -20.31 9.49
N ALA A 17 -32.94 -19.08 9.71
CA ALA A 17 -32.11 -18.37 8.76
C ALA A 17 -30.85 -19.21 8.49
N LYS A 18 -30.55 -19.48 7.21
CA LYS A 18 -29.43 -20.35 6.79
C LYS A 18 -28.09 -19.94 7.41
N TYR A 19 -27.87 -18.64 7.58
CA TYR A 19 -26.74 -18.05 8.30
C TYR A 19 -27.25 -17.05 9.36
N PRO A 20 -27.52 -17.51 10.60
CA PRO A 20 -28.07 -16.63 11.64
C PRO A 20 -27.14 -15.45 11.95
N GLY A 21 -27.68 -14.22 11.89
CA GLY A 21 -26.94 -12.98 12.17
C GLY A 21 -26.01 -12.50 11.05
N VAL A 22 -25.95 -13.20 9.91
CA VAL A 22 -25.17 -12.77 8.75
C VAL A 22 -26.07 -11.96 7.80
N PRO A 23 -25.64 -10.77 7.33
CA PRO A 23 -26.40 -10.00 6.35
C PRO A 23 -26.67 -10.79 5.06
N GLU A 24 -27.90 -10.70 4.54
CA GLU A 24 -28.36 -11.47 3.36
C GLU A 24 -27.47 -11.29 2.12
N LYS A 25 -26.84 -10.12 1.96
CA LYS A 25 -25.91 -9.83 0.87
C LYS A 25 -24.73 -10.80 0.76
N TYR A 26 -24.41 -11.55 1.83
CA TYR A 26 -23.35 -12.55 1.82
C TYR A 26 -23.84 -13.99 1.59
N HIS A 27 -25.12 -14.30 1.71
CA HIS A 27 -25.58 -15.70 1.76
C HIS A 27 -25.22 -16.49 0.50
N ALA A 28 -25.46 -15.93 -0.68
CA ALA A 28 -25.08 -16.56 -1.94
C ALA A 28 -23.55 -16.65 -2.15
N LEU A 29 -22.80 -15.68 -1.62
CA LEU A 29 -21.34 -15.68 -1.69
C LEU A 29 -20.74 -16.75 -0.77
N LEU A 30 -21.30 -16.90 0.43
CA LEU A 30 -20.93 -17.93 1.38
C LEU A 30 -21.24 -19.33 0.86
N ASP A 31 -22.39 -19.53 0.22
CA ASP A 31 -22.73 -20.80 -0.42
C ASP A 31 -21.63 -21.24 -1.40
N LYS A 32 -21.26 -20.34 -2.32
CA LYS A 32 -20.20 -20.58 -3.29
C LYS A 32 -18.84 -20.80 -2.62
N ALA A 33 -18.49 -19.99 -1.62
CA ALA A 33 -17.21 -20.08 -0.93
C ALA A 33 -17.06 -21.39 -0.14
N LEU A 34 -18.11 -21.81 0.58
CA LEU A 34 -18.12 -23.05 1.34
C LEU A 34 -18.09 -24.27 0.42
N GLU A 35 -18.80 -24.26 -0.71
CA GLU A 35 -18.66 -25.31 -1.72
C GLU A 35 -17.21 -25.38 -2.26
N THR A 36 -16.64 -24.23 -2.62
CA THR A 36 -15.27 -24.13 -3.17
C THR A 36 -14.20 -24.58 -2.17
N SER A 37 -14.44 -24.41 -0.87
CA SER A 37 -13.51 -24.80 0.20
C SER A 37 -13.30 -26.32 0.32
N GLY A 38 -14.19 -27.13 -0.25
CA GLY A 38 -14.07 -28.59 -0.28
C GLY A 38 -13.95 -29.19 1.12
N THR A 39 -12.86 -29.92 1.37
CA THR A 39 -12.62 -30.58 2.67
C THR A 39 -12.39 -29.60 3.83
N ASN A 40 -12.12 -28.32 3.54
CA ASN A 40 -11.93 -27.28 4.56
C ASN A 40 -13.24 -26.59 4.99
N GLN A 41 -14.37 -26.95 4.37
CA GLN A 41 -15.68 -26.39 4.68
C GLN A 41 -16.05 -26.42 6.18
N PRO A 42 -15.76 -27.48 6.96
CA PRO A 42 -16.05 -27.50 8.39
C PRO A 42 -15.30 -26.42 9.20
N GLU A 43 -14.07 -26.07 8.82
CA GLU A 43 -13.29 -25.02 9.49
C GLU A 43 -13.94 -23.65 9.32
N LEU A 44 -14.35 -23.32 8.09
CA LEU A 44 -14.97 -22.04 7.77
C LEU A 44 -16.39 -21.93 8.34
N ALA A 45 -17.15 -23.04 8.35
CA ALA A 45 -18.46 -23.11 8.99
C ALA A 45 -18.35 -22.91 10.51
N LYS A 46 -17.39 -23.57 11.17
CA LYS A 46 -17.10 -23.39 12.59
C LYS A 46 -16.79 -21.92 12.93
N ALA A 47 -15.98 -21.24 12.11
CA ALA A 47 -15.67 -19.83 12.30
C ALA A 47 -16.93 -18.95 12.21
N LEU A 48 -17.80 -19.19 11.22
CA LEU A 48 -19.08 -18.49 11.07
C LEU A 48 -19.98 -18.71 12.28
N GLU A 49 -20.15 -19.96 12.73
CA GLU A 49 -21.00 -20.31 13.86
C GLU A 49 -20.49 -19.70 15.17
N SER A 50 -19.18 -19.78 15.40
CA SER A 50 -18.51 -19.34 16.63
C SER A 50 -18.38 -17.81 16.74
N ALA A 51 -18.54 -17.07 15.65
CA ALA A 51 -18.48 -15.61 15.69
C ALA A 51 -19.61 -15.02 16.55
N THR A 52 -19.29 -14.00 17.36
CA THR A 52 -20.29 -13.21 18.09
C THR A 52 -21.18 -12.43 17.11
N PRO A 53 -22.37 -11.96 17.51
CA PRO A 53 -23.26 -11.20 16.63
C PRO A 53 -22.58 -10.01 15.92
N GLU A 54 -21.70 -9.29 16.61
CA GLU A 54 -20.94 -8.15 16.06
C GLU A 54 -19.91 -8.58 14.99
N MET A 55 -19.36 -9.79 15.12
CA MET A 55 -18.31 -10.32 14.24
C MET A 55 -18.85 -11.11 13.04
N LYS A 56 -20.15 -11.47 13.02
CA LYS A 56 -20.76 -12.28 11.96
C LYS A 56 -20.52 -11.69 10.57
N GLU A 57 -20.71 -10.39 10.40
CA GLU A 57 -20.45 -9.73 9.12
C GLU A 57 -18.97 -9.77 8.73
N GLY A 58 -18.05 -9.55 9.67
CA GLY A 58 -16.61 -9.61 9.39
C GLY A 58 -16.15 -10.99 8.94
N VAL A 59 -16.56 -12.06 9.65
CA VAL A 59 -16.24 -13.44 9.24
C VAL A 59 -16.86 -13.74 7.87
N ALA A 60 -18.13 -13.37 7.66
CA ALA A 60 -18.81 -13.60 6.39
C ALA A 60 -18.14 -12.86 5.23
N PHE A 61 -17.71 -11.61 5.43
CA PHE A 61 -16.98 -10.82 4.45
C PHE A 61 -15.68 -11.51 4.04
N LEU A 62 -14.88 -11.96 5.01
CA LEU A 62 -13.60 -12.62 4.71
C LEU A 62 -13.80 -13.93 3.94
N ILE A 63 -14.73 -14.80 4.35
CA ILE A 63 -15.03 -16.06 3.65
C ILE A 63 -15.58 -15.80 2.25
N SER A 64 -16.42 -14.77 2.09
CA SER A 64 -17.02 -14.44 0.80
C SER A 64 -16.02 -14.00 -0.26
N TYR A 65 -14.88 -13.43 0.15
CA TYR A 65 -13.95 -12.76 -0.76
C TYR A 65 -12.49 -13.24 -0.70
N MET A 66 -12.12 -14.11 0.25
CA MET A 66 -10.78 -14.70 0.27
C MET A 66 -10.51 -15.55 -0.98
N PRO A 67 -9.25 -15.62 -1.46
CA PRO A 67 -8.92 -16.41 -2.64
C PRO A 67 -9.11 -17.91 -2.39
N GLU A 68 -9.29 -18.67 -3.47
CA GLU A 68 -9.52 -20.12 -3.41
C GLU A 68 -8.46 -20.88 -2.60
N ARG A 69 -7.18 -20.47 -2.69
CA ARG A 69 -6.10 -21.07 -1.90
C ARG A 69 -6.36 -20.98 -0.39
N ASP A 70 -6.96 -19.89 0.06
CA ASP A 70 -7.26 -19.66 1.48
C ASP A 70 -8.55 -20.39 1.86
N LEU A 71 -9.56 -20.42 0.98
CA LEU A 71 -10.76 -21.24 1.21
C LEU A 71 -10.41 -22.70 1.51
N LYS A 72 -9.40 -23.26 0.81
CA LYS A 72 -8.99 -24.66 0.95
C LYS A 72 -8.08 -24.95 2.14
N THR A 73 -7.51 -23.94 2.81
CA THR A 73 -6.45 -24.16 3.80
C THR A 73 -6.60 -23.38 5.10
N MET A 74 -7.33 -22.26 5.10
CA MET A 74 -7.52 -21.38 6.26
C MET A 74 -8.18 -22.12 7.41
N LYS A 75 -7.57 -22.06 8.60
CA LYS A 75 -8.15 -22.61 9.83
C LYS A 75 -9.21 -21.68 10.39
N GLY A 76 -10.28 -22.26 10.90
CA GLY A 76 -11.42 -21.50 11.43
C GLY A 76 -11.01 -20.67 12.65
N ASP A 77 -10.16 -21.22 13.51
CA ASP A 77 -9.68 -20.56 14.72
C ASP A 77 -8.73 -19.39 14.40
N ASP A 78 -7.89 -19.53 13.38
CA ASP A 78 -7.00 -18.46 12.89
C ASP A 78 -7.80 -17.29 12.30
N LEU A 79 -8.78 -17.60 11.44
CA LEU A 79 -9.67 -16.60 10.85
C LEU A 79 -10.45 -15.85 11.94
N LEU A 80 -11.00 -16.57 12.91
CA LEU A 80 -11.77 -15.99 14.00
C LEU A 80 -10.88 -15.15 14.94
N SER A 81 -9.64 -15.59 15.19
CA SER A 81 -8.65 -14.84 15.97
C SER A 81 -8.33 -13.50 15.31
N ASN A 82 -8.07 -13.49 13.99
CA ASN A 82 -7.86 -12.26 13.23
C ASN A 82 -9.05 -11.31 13.34
N VAL A 83 -10.28 -11.81 13.14
CA VAL A 83 -11.51 -11.00 13.24
C VAL A 83 -11.66 -10.43 14.65
N LYS A 84 -11.49 -11.25 15.68
CA LYS A 84 -11.61 -10.82 17.08
C LYS A 84 -10.67 -9.66 17.40
N LEU A 85 -9.41 -9.75 17.00
CA LEU A 85 -8.41 -8.71 17.24
C LEU A 85 -8.69 -7.43 16.45
N ALA A 86 -9.19 -7.54 15.22
CA ALA A 86 -9.59 -6.37 14.44
C ALA A 86 -10.75 -5.61 15.09
N TYR A 87 -11.76 -6.34 15.60
CA TYR A 87 -12.89 -5.74 16.32
C TYR A 87 -12.50 -5.25 17.72
N GLU A 88 -11.52 -5.87 18.39
CA GLU A 88 -10.96 -5.34 19.64
C GLU A 88 -10.33 -3.96 19.41
N ALA A 89 -9.47 -3.82 18.40
CA ALA A 89 -8.89 -2.53 18.03
C ALA A 89 -9.98 -1.52 17.63
N ARG A 90 -10.97 -1.96 16.85
CA ARG A 90 -12.14 -1.14 16.48
C ARG A 90 -12.88 -0.62 17.69
N ASN A 91 -13.08 -1.46 18.71
CA ASN A 91 -13.84 -1.11 19.91
C ASN A 91 -13.03 -0.35 20.96
N ARG A 92 -11.70 -0.46 20.92
CA ARG A 92 -10.80 0.26 21.83
C ARG A 92 -10.58 1.71 21.38
N PHE A 93 -10.24 1.93 20.11
CA PHE A 93 -9.77 3.23 19.65
C PHE A 93 -10.88 4.08 19.04
N ALA A 94 -10.97 5.35 19.46
CA ALA A 94 -12.03 6.25 19.02
C ALA A 94 -12.05 6.48 17.49
N TRP A 95 -10.87 6.63 16.87
CA TRP A 95 -10.77 6.76 15.41
C TRP A 95 -11.25 5.50 14.70
N ALA A 96 -10.91 4.31 15.21
CA ALA A 96 -11.25 3.05 14.56
C ALA A 96 -12.77 2.81 14.55
N LYS A 97 -13.49 3.28 15.58
CA LYS A 97 -14.97 3.30 15.59
C LYS A 97 -15.57 4.19 14.50
N SER A 98 -14.93 5.32 14.20
CA SER A 98 -15.41 6.27 13.18
C SER A 98 -15.16 5.81 11.73
N VAL A 99 -14.34 4.77 11.53
CA VAL A 99 -14.10 4.20 10.20
C VAL A 99 -15.41 3.60 9.67
N PRO A 100 -15.87 3.98 8.46
CA PRO A 100 -17.05 3.39 7.83
C PRO A 100 -16.93 1.87 7.68
N ASP A 101 -18.02 1.13 7.88
CA ASP A 101 -18.00 -0.34 7.84
C ASP A 101 -17.37 -0.91 6.57
N SER A 102 -17.67 -0.33 5.40
CA SER A 102 -17.10 -0.78 4.14
C SER A 102 -15.57 -0.62 4.07
N ILE A 103 -15.03 0.44 4.68
CA ILE A 103 -13.58 0.71 4.74
C ILE A 103 -12.94 -0.21 5.80
N PHE A 104 -13.58 -0.39 6.95
CA PHE A 104 -13.11 -1.31 7.97
C PHE A 104 -13.00 -2.74 7.43
N LEU A 105 -14.06 -3.24 6.79
CA LEU A 105 -14.10 -4.60 6.24
C LEU A 105 -13.04 -4.81 5.15
N ASN A 106 -12.82 -3.83 4.28
CA ASN A 106 -11.91 -3.99 3.13
C ASN A 106 -10.45 -3.66 3.43
N ASP A 107 -10.18 -2.74 4.37
CA ASP A 107 -8.87 -2.11 4.51
C ASP A 107 -8.33 -2.14 5.96
N VAL A 108 -9.07 -2.70 6.92
CA VAL A 108 -8.60 -2.98 8.30
C VAL A 108 -8.64 -4.47 8.63
N LEU A 109 -9.78 -5.10 8.38
CA LEU A 109 -10.08 -6.49 8.74
C LEU A 109 -9.22 -7.57 8.04
N PRO A 110 -8.80 -7.42 6.78
CA PRO A 110 -8.07 -8.47 6.08
C PRO A 110 -6.81 -8.94 6.80
N TYR A 111 -6.55 -10.25 6.75
CA TYR A 111 -5.36 -10.89 7.33
C TYR A 111 -4.14 -10.88 6.39
N ALA A 112 -4.30 -10.36 5.18
CA ALA A 112 -3.26 -10.25 4.16
C ALA A 112 -3.48 -9.02 3.28
N SER A 113 -2.43 -8.59 2.58
CA SER A 113 -2.41 -7.44 1.69
C SER A 113 -2.20 -7.82 0.22
N LEU A 114 -1.38 -8.83 -0.07
CA LEU A 114 -1.07 -9.35 -1.41
C LEU A 114 -1.12 -10.90 -1.41
N ASN A 115 -0.11 -11.56 -2.00
CA ASN A 115 0.00 -13.01 -2.10
C ASN A 115 0.93 -13.64 -1.03
N GLU A 116 1.39 -12.86 -0.06
CA GLU A 116 2.32 -13.29 0.98
C GLU A 116 1.81 -14.54 1.72
N GLU A 117 2.74 -15.34 2.22
CA GLU A 117 2.37 -16.52 3.01
C GLU A 117 1.61 -16.09 4.26
N ARG A 118 0.51 -16.80 4.57
CA ARG A 118 -0.41 -16.39 5.64
C ARG A 118 0.30 -16.47 6.98
N ASP A 119 0.25 -15.38 7.72
CA ASP A 119 0.90 -15.20 9.02
C ASP A 119 -0.12 -14.73 10.05
N GLN A 120 0.02 -15.16 11.31
CA GLN A 120 -0.82 -14.75 12.43
C GLN A 120 -0.28 -13.46 13.08
N TRP A 121 0.04 -12.47 12.25
CA TRP A 121 0.75 -11.25 12.66
C TRP A 121 -0.05 -10.35 13.61
N ARG A 122 -1.39 -10.35 13.51
CA ARG A 122 -2.24 -9.33 14.13
C ARG A 122 -2.09 -9.25 15.65
N ALA A 123 -1.93 -10.38 16.33
CA ALA A 123 -1.77 -10.40 17.78
C ALA A 123 -0.44 -9.77 18.22
N ASP A 124 0.66 -10.13 17.56
CA ASP A 124 1.98 -9.56 17.82
C ASP A 124 2.00 -8.07 17.49
N PHE A 125 1.46 -7.68 16.34
CA PHE A 125 1.47 -6.30 15.90
C PHE A 125 0.58 -5.41 16.76
N TYR A 126 -0.60 -5.87 17.17
CA TYR A 126 -1.43 -5.11 18.11
C TYR A 126 -0.69 -4.87 19.44
N LYS A 127 0.00 -5.89 19.97
CA LYS A 127 0.83 -5.75 21.18
C LYS A 127 1.95 -4.73 21.02
N ARG A 128 2.60 -4.69 19.85
CA ARG A 128 3.68 -3.74 19.53
C ARG A 128 3.18 -2.32 19.30
N PHE A 129 2.08 -2.16 18.57
CA PHE A 129 1.65 -0.86 18.06
C PHE A 129 0.61 -0.14 18.92
N ALA A 130 -0.22 -0.86 19.69
CA ALA A 130 -1.18 -0.24 20.60
C ALA A 130 -0.53 0.77 21.57
N PRO A 131 0.65 0.51 22.18
CA PRO A 131 1.30 1.47 23.07
C PRO A 131 1.66 2.81 22.40
N TYR A 132 2.02 2.82 21.11
CA TYR A 132 2.37 4.04 20.39
C TYR A 132 1.16 4.93 20.12
N VAL A 133 -0.05 4.34 20.03
CA VAL A 133 -1.28 5.06 19.70
C VAL A 133 -2.18 5.33 20.91
N GLU A 134 -1.84 4.83 22.10
CA GLU A 134 -2.70 4.88 23.29
C GLU A 134 -3.22 6.30 23.62
N ASN A 135 -2.36 7.31 23.42
CA ASN A 135 -2.66 8.71 23.72
C ASN A 135 -3.08 9.52 22.48
N CYS A 136 -3.18 8.88 21.31
CA CYS A 136 -3.67 9.55 20.10
C CYS A 136 -5.17 9.81 20.24
N LYS A 137 -5.61 10.98 19.77
CA LYS A 137 -7.01 11.41 19.78
C LYS A 137 -7.63 11.33 18.40
N THR A 138 -6.82 11.43 17.36
CA THR A 138 -7.27 11.44 15.97
C THR A 138 -6.65 10.30 15.16
N LEU A 139 -7.29 9.98 14.04
CA LEU A 139 -6.77 9.00 13.07
C LEU A 139 -5.41 9.45 12.51
N GLU A 140 -5.26 10.73 12.24
CA GLU A 140 -4.01 11.31 11.73
C GLU A 140 -2.85 11.18 12.75
N GLU A 141 -3.11 11.45 14.02
CA GLU A 141 -2.12 11.25 15.09
C GLU A 141 -1.70 9.78 15.19
N ALA A 142 -2.66 8.86 15.12
CA ALA A 142 -2.39 7.42 15.16
C ALA A 142 -1.57 6.94 13.94
N ILE A 143 -1.90 7.42 12.72
CA ILE A 143 -1.11 7.17 11.50
C ILE A 143 0.33 7.63 11.72
N LYS A 144 0.54 8.89 12.11
CA LYS A 144 1.87 9.47 12.35
C LYS A 144 2.65 8.69 13.41
N ALA A 145 1.99 8.27 14.49
CA ALA A 145 2.60 7.51 15.56
C ALA A 145 3.10 6.14 15.09
N VAL A 146 2.29 5.36 14.37
CA VAL A 146 2.72 4.06 13.83
C VAL A 146 3.84 4.26 12.81
N ASN A 147 3.66 5.16 11.84
CA ASN A 147 4.60 5.33 10.75
C ASN A 147 5.98 5.78 11.22
N LYS A 148 6.03 6.63 12.26
CA LYS A 148 7.29 7.12 12.85
C LYS A 148 8.07 6.02 13.60
N ASN A 149 7.36 5.08 14.24
CA ASN A 149 7.99 4.10 15.14
C ASN A 149 8.18 2.72 14.50
N ILE A 150 7.52 2.42 13.37
CA ILE A 150 7.54 1.09 12.73
C ILE A 150 8.94 0.52 12.59
N ARG A 151 9.88 1.28 12.01
CA ARG A 151 11.23 0.83 11.73
C ARG A 151 12.00 0.46 13.01
N ASP A 152 11.89 1.28 14.05
CA ASP A 152 12.61 1.05 15.30
C ASP A 152 11.99 -0.12 16.08
N GLU A 153 10.68 -0.32 15.95
CA GLU A 153 9.93 -1.42 16.58
C GLU A 153 10.25 -2.77 15.95
N VAL A 154 10.25 -2.88 14.61
CA VAL A 154 10.44 -4.15 13.90
C VAL A 154 11.87 -4.41 13.46
N LYS A 155 12.72 -3.37 13.41
CA LYS A 155 14.15 -3.43 13.03
C LYS A 155 14.40 -4.06 11.66
N VAL A 156 13.54 -3.77 10.71
CA VAL A 156 13.65 -4.23 9.32
C VAL A 156 14.06 -3.06 8.43
N ASP A 157 15.07 -3.28 7.61
CA ASP A 157 15.56 -2.29 6.63
C ASP A 157 15.34 -2.72 5.18
N TYR A 158 15.25 -1.75 4.28
CA TYR A 158 15.19 -2.02 2.86
C TYR A 158 16.47 -2.70 2.40
N ASN A 159 16.32 -3.85 1.76
CA ASN A 159 17.42 -4.55 1.09
C ASN A 159 16.88 -5.43 -0.02
N THR A 160 17.59 -5.48 -1.15
CA THR A 160 17.29 -6.40 -2.25
C THR A 160 17.96 -7.78 -2.12
N ALA A 161 18.77 -8.02 -1.10
CA ALA A 161 19.39 -9.32 -0.79
C ALA A 161 18.52 -10.27 0.07
N ARG A 162 17.21 -10.00 0.12
CA ARG A 162 16.15 -10.75 0.81
C ARG A 162 15.74 -12.04 0.09
N GLU A 163 15.13 -12.97 0.83
CA GLU A 163 14.69 -14.30 0.33
C GLU A 163 13.66 -14.23 -0.82
N LYS A 164 12.63 -13.37 -0.69
CA LYS A 164 11.59 -13.15 -1.73
C LYS A 164 10.99 -11.73 -1.62
N PRO A 165 10.34 -11.19 -2.66
CA PRO A 165 9.78 -9.83 -2.60
C PRO A 165 8.58 -9.68 -1.66
N ASP A 166 7.70 -10.68 -1.63
CA ASP A 166 6.41 -10.77 -0.91
C ASP A 166 6.55 -11.43 0.46
N GLN A 167 7.60 -11.08 1.21
CA GLN A 167 7.79 -11.57 2.57
C GLN A 167 6.60 -11.15 3.46
N ASN A 168 6.08 -12.10 4.23
CA ASN A 168 5.14 -11.80 5.30
C ASN A 168 5.86 -11.12 6.49
N PRO A 169 5.13 -10.67 7.52
CA PRO A 169 5.72 -9.98 8.66
C PRO A 169 6.81 -10.78 9.38
N SER A 170 6.54 -12.04 9.74
CA SER A 170 7.49 -12.90 10.44
C SER A 170 8.77 -13.16 9.64
N GLU A 171 8.68 -13.35 8.32
CA GLU A 171 9.83 -13.54 7.43
C GLU A 171 10.72 -12.29 7.36
N SER A 172 10.09 -11.11 7.27
CA SER A 172 10.80 -9.83 7.19
C SER A 172 11.52 -9.51 8.51
N ILE A 173 10.84 -9.70 9.65
CA ILE A 173 11.41 -9.50 11.00
C ILE A 173 12.57 -10.48 11.25
N ARG A 174 12.41 -11.75 10.87
CA ARG A 174 13.46 -12.76 11.01
C ARG A 174 14.74 -12.39 10.22
N GLN A 175 14.58 -11.84 9.02
CA GLN A 175 15.72 -11.44 8.17
C GLN A 175 16.33 -10.10 8.57
N GLY A 176 15.58 -9.24 9.27
CA GLY A 176 15.96 -7.84 9.50
C GLY A 176 16.02 -7.02 8.20
N MET A 177 15.48 -7.55 7.10
CA MET A 177 15.47 -6.88 5.81
C MET A 177 14.31 -7.28 4.91
N ALA A 178 13.85 -6.35 4.08
CA ALA A 178 12.74 -6.57 3.15
C ALA A 178 12.82 -5.72 1.88
N SER A 179 12.06 -6.10 0.84
CA SER A 179 11.84 -5.28 -0.36
C SER A 179 10.83 -4.16 -0.11
N CYS A 180 10.59 -3.27 -1.08
CA CYS A 180 9.52 -2.27 -1.01
C CYS A 180 8.14 -2.91 -0.75
N SER A 181 7.91 -4.11 -1.27
CA SER A 181 6.67 -4.86 -1.05
C SER A 181 6.57 -5.39 0.38
N GLY A 182 7.63 -6.04 0.90
CA GLY A 182 7.67 -6.54 2.28
C GLY A 182 7.59 -5.42 3.31
N LEU A 183 8.24 -4.28 3.07
CA LEU A 183 8.11 -3.10 3.93
C LEU A 183 6.69 -2.50 3.89
N SER A 184 6.02 -2.52 2.73
CA SER A 184 4.63 -2.07 2.60
C SER A 184 3.65 -3.01 3.30
N ILE A 185 3.91 -4.32 3.28
CA ILE A 185 3.16 -5.32 4.06
C ILE A 185 3.31 -5.04 5.55
N LEU A 186 4.55 -4.90 6.05
CA LEU A 186 4.83 -4.58 7.45
C LEU A 186 4.10 -3.32 7.92
N LEU A 187 4.20 -2.23 7.15
CA LEU A 187 3.55 -0.97 7.53
C LEU A 187 2.01 -1.10 7.50
N THR A 188 1.46 -1.72 6.46
CA THR A 188 0.01 -1.94 6.34
C THR A 188 -0.51 -2.77 7.51
N ASP A 189 0.16 -3.87 7.87
CA ASP A 189 -0.24 -4.72 8.98
C ASP A 189 -0.11 -3.99 10.33
N ALA A 190 0.92 -3.17 10.51
CA ALA A 190 1.08 -2.35 11.72
C ALA A 190 -0.08 -1.37 11.88
N LEU A 191 -0.44 -0.66 10.81
CA LEU A 191 -1.56 0.28 10.79
C LEU A 191 -2.90 -0.45 11.06
N ARG A 192 -3.15 -1.55 10.35
CA ARG A 192 -4.38 -2.36 10.50
C ARG A 192 -4.51 -2.98 11.89
N SER A 193 -3.41 -3.31 12.55
CA SER A 193 -3.42 -3.90 13.90
C SER A 193 -4.08 -2.98 14.93
N VAL A 194 -3.97 -1.65 14.74
CA VAL A 194 -4.55 -0.62 15.62
C VAL A 194 -5.75 0.10 14.99
N GLY A 195 -6.43 -0.56 14.04
CA GLY A 195 -7.69 -0.09 13.48
C GLY A 195 -7.56 1.05 12.47
N ILE A 196 -6.36 1.32 11.94
CA ILE A 196 -6.13 2.33 10.89
C ILE A 196 -6.33 1.66 9.51
N PRO A 197 -7.21 2.17 8.65
CA PRO A 197 -7.40 1.58 7.32
C PRO A 197 -6.18 1.85 6.44
N SER A 198 -5.62 0.77 5.89
CA SER A 198 -4.44 0.82 5.03
C SER A 198 -4.55 -0.20 3.91
N ARG A 199 -3.96 0.11 2.76
CA ARG A 199 -3.80 -0.80 1.61
C ARG A 199 -2.46 -0.55 0.93
N ILE A 200 -2.01 -1.51 0.13
CA ILE A 200 -0.76 -1.37 -0.63
C ILE A 200 -1.07 -0.71 -1.96
N ALA A 201 -0.27 0.27 -2.37
CA ALA A 201 -0.30 0.83 -3.70
C ALA A 201 1.04 0.68 -4.40
N GLY A 202 1.04 0.69 -5.73
CA GLY A 202 2.27 0.52 -6.47
C GLY A 202 2.13 0.60 -7.98
N THR A 203 3.28 0.71 -8.64
CA THR A 203 3.42 0.58 -10.09
C THR A 203 4.31 -0.62 -10.43
N ALA A 204 3.96 -1.34 -11.48
CA ALA A 204 4.78 -2.44 -12.00
C ALA A 204 6.05 -1.93 -12.71
N SER A 205 5.98 -0.71 -13.25
CA SER A 205 7.07 -0.05 -13.95
C SER A 205 6.83 1.46 -13.95
N TRP A 206 7.82 2.26 -13.58
CA TRP A 206 7.78 3.70 -13.84
C TRP A 206 7.69 4.00 -15.34
N HIS A 207 7.21 5.19 -15.68
CA HIS A 207 7.01 5.62 -17.08
C HIS A 207 8.27 5.51 -17.98
N ASP A 208 9.46 5.42 -17.37
CA ASP A 208 10.77 5.30 -18.02
C ASP A 208 11.37 3.89 -17.94
N ASN A 209 10.60 2.90 -17.50
CA ASN A 209 10.96 1.48 -17.36
C ASN A 209 12.10 1.17 -16.39
N ARG A 210 12.40 2.06 -15.43
CA ARG A 210 13.51 1.83 -14.50
C ARG A 210 13.22 0.84 -13.36
N GLY A 211 11.98 0.38 -13.23
CA GLY A 211 11.58 -0.63 -12.24
C GLY A 211 10.24 -0.33 -11.59
N ASN A 212 9.85 -1.20 -10.66
CA ASN A 212 8.63 -1.10 -9.87
C ASN A 212 8.86 -0.36 -8.55
N HIS A 213 7.77 0.01 -7.90
CA HIS A 213 7.78 0.43 -6.50
C HIS A 213 6.42 0.16 -5.86
N ASN A 214 6.43 -0.23 -4.60
CA ASN A 214 5.25 -0.42 -3.76
C ASN A 214 5.38 0.44 -2.50
N TRP A 215 4.26 0.99 -2.06
CA TRP A 215 4.12 1.83 -0.87
C TRP A 215 2.74 1.61 -0.23
N CYS A 216 2.37 2.44 0.76
CA CYS A 216 1.11 2.31 1.49
C CYS A 216 0.16 3.48 1.22
N GLU A 217 -1.14 3.21 1.26
CA GLU A 217 -2.17 4.23 1.33
C GLU A 217 -2.97 4.08 2.61
N VAL A 218 -3.25 5.21 3.26
CA VAL A 218 -4.05 5.29 4.49
C VAL A 218 -5.31 6.10 4.23
N TRP A 219 -6.42 5.68 4.82
CA TRP A 219 -7.67 6.40 4.73
C TRP A 219 -7.77 7.41 5.88
N LEU A 220 -8.10 8.66 5.56
CA LEU A 220 -8.32 9.74 6.52
C LEU A 220 -9.48 10.61 6.02
N ASP A 221 -10.55 10.68 6.82
CA ASP A 221 -11.71 11.56 6.61
C ASP A 221 -12.28 11.57 5.18
N GLY A 222 -12.50 10.37 4.63
CA GLY A 222 -13.11 10.18 3.29
C GLY A 222 -12.13 10.21 2.13
N LYS A 223 -10.83 10.38 2.38
CA LYS A 223 -9.79 10.44 1.34
C LYS A 223 -8.67 9.43 1.60
N TRP A 224 -8.02 9.02 0.52
CA TRP A 224 -6.83 8.17 0.56
C TRP A 224 -5.58 9.01 0.37
N TYR A 225 -4.65 8.89 1.32
CA TYR A 225 -3.33 9.53 1.28
C TYR A 225 -2.27 8.45 1.13
N PHE A 226 -1.19 8.70 0.38
CA PHE A 226 -0.05 7.79 0.34
C PHE A 226 0.98 8.12 1.42
N THR A 227 1.71 7.08 1.86
CA THR A 227 2.84 7.14 2.79
C THR A 227 3.83 6.01 2.51
N GLU A 228 4.99 6.03 3.16
CA GLU A 228 6.04 5.03 3.01
C GLU A 228 6.57 4.53 4.36
N TYR A 229 7.27 3.39 4.33
CA TYR A 229 7.96 2.83 5.50
C TYR A 229 9.04 3.76 6.06
N TYR A 230 9.65 4.57 5.21
CA TYR A 230 10.53 5.69 5.58
C TYR A 230 9.75 6.99 5.39
N PRO A 231 8.91 7.40 6.37
CA PRO A 231 7.92 8.42 6.13
C PRO A 231 8.54 9.82 6.00
N ASN A 232 8.01 10.59 5.06
CA ASN A 232 8.09 12.04 5.07
C ASN A 232 6.80 12.60 5.69
N GLU A 233 5.92 13.16 4.86
CA GLU A 233 4.57 13.59 5.18
C GLU A 233 3.59 12.80 4.30
N LEU A 234 2.31 12.77 4.68
CA LEU A 234 1.27 12.21 3.81
C LEU A 234 1.25 12.95 2.47
N ASP A 235 1.06 12.18 1.40
CA ASP A 235 1.12 12.65 0.01
C ASP A 235 2.44 13.34 -0.39
N ARG A 236 3.54 13.04 0.32
CA ARG A 236 4.88 13.51 -0.04
C ARG A 236 5.89 12.36 -0.07
N SER A 237 6.45 12.13 -1.26
CA SER A 237 7.54 11.18 -1.45
C SER A 237 8.39 11.58 -2.66
N TRP A 238 9.62 11.07 -2.70
CA TRP A 238 10.56 11.17 -3.81
C TRP A 238 9.97 10.68 -5.14
N PHE A 239 9.02 9.74 -5.11
CA PHE A 239 8.44 9.18 -6.31
C PHE A 239 7.29 10.00 -6.91
N LEU A 240 6.81 11.06 -6.24
CA LEU A 240 5.58 11.76 -6.67
C LEU A 240 5.69 12.33 -8.09
N ALA A 241 6.87 12.82 -8.49
CA ALA A 241 7.09 13.32 -9.85
C ALA A 241 6.98 12.22 -10.91
N ASP A 242 7.42 11.00 -10.60
CA ASP A 242 7.30 9.85 -11.49
C ASP A 242 5.87 9.30 -11.52
N ALA A 243 5.20 9.28 -10.36
CA ALA A 243 3.79 8.94 -10.24
C ALA A 243 2.90 9.92 -11.03
N GLY A 244 3.27 11.20 -11.09
CA GLY A 244 2.64 12.23 -11.91
C GLY A 244 2.77 12.05 -13.42
N LYS A 245 3.56 11.06 -13.86
CA LYS A 245 3.75 10.68 -15.27
C LYS A 245 3.22 9.27 -15.59
N ALA A 246 2.53 8.65 -14.64
CA ALA A 246 1.89 7.35 -14.83
C ALA A 246 0.80 7.42 -15.92
N ASP A 247 0.52 6.29 -16.58
CA ASP A 247 -0.51 6.20 -17.62
C ASP A 247 -1.69 5.35 -17.12
N PRO A 248 -2.89 5.92 -16.92
CA PRO A 248 -4.06 5.16 -16.45
C PRO A 248 -4.53 4.08 -17.44
N LYS A 249 -4.09 4.12 -18.70
CA LYS A 249 -4.47 3.18 -19.76
C LYS A 249 -3.44 2.07 -19.99
N ASP A 250 -2.26 2.18 -19.41
CA ASP A 250 -1.22 1.16 -19.51
C ASP A 250 -1.07 0.46 -18.16
N ARG A 251 -1.46 -0.82 -18.10
CA ARG A 251 -1.42 -1.62 -16.87
C ARG A 251 -0.04 -1.66 -16.22
N MET A 252 1.04 -1.62 -17.00
CA MET A 252 2.41 -1.67 -16.49
C MET A 252 2.86 -0.34 -15.90
N HIS A 253 2.36 0.78 -16.45
CA HIS A 253 2.73 2.14 -16.06
C HIS A 253 1.66 2.86 -15.22
N ALA A 254 0.55 2.18 -14.93
CA ALA A 254 -0.51 2.62 -14.04
C ALA A 254 -0.14 2.37 -12.57
N ILE A 255 -0.81 3.10 -11.68
CA ILE A 255 -0.74 2.91 -10.24
C ILE A 255 -1.98 2.17 -9.77
N TRP A 256 -1.75 1.06 -9.07
CA TRP A 256 -2.76 0.15 -8.57
C TRP A 256 -2.76 0.16 -7.04
N ALA A 257 -3.93 0.15 -6.42
CA ALA A 257 -4.09 -0.05 -4.98
C ALA A 257 -4.79 -1.39 -4.71
N SER A 258 -4.24 -2.20 -3.81
CA SER A 258 -4.79 -3.51 -3.47
C SER A 258 -6.15 -3.40 -2.79
N SER A 259 -6.96 -4.45 -2.95
CA SER A 259 -8.28 -4.56 -2.35
C SER A 259 -8.53 -6.01 -1.95
N PHE A 260 -9.22 -6.24 -0.82
CA PHE A 260 -9.64 -7.59 -0.47
C PHE A 260 -10.89 -8.00 -1.25
N LYS A 261 -11.86 -7.07 -1.38
CA LYS A 261 -13.04 -7.28 -2.19
C LYS A 261 -12.68 -7.26 -3.69
N PRO A 262 -13.26 -8.15 -4.53
CA PRO A 262 -13.08 -8.13 -5.97
C PRO A 262 -13.47 -6.80 -6.61
N THR A 263 -12.65 -6.35 -7.56
CA THR A 263 -12.79 -5.06 -8.26
C THR A 263 -12.94 -5.23 -9.78
N GLY A 264 -12.74 -6.45 -10.30
CA GLY A 264 -12.63 -6.73 -11.73
C GLY A 264 -11.20 -6.64 -12.29
N GLU A 265 -10.28 -6.07 -11.50
CA GLU A 265 -8.87 -5.90 -11.85
C GLU A 265 -7.97 -6.55 -10.79
N SER A 266 -6.73 -6.87 -11.15
CA SER A 266 -5.75 -7.44 -10.20
C SER A 266 -4.53 -6.55 -10.01
N PHE A 267 -3.90 -6.67 -8.85
CA PHE A 267 -2.64 -5.99 -8.54
C PHE A 267 -1.50 -6.59 -9.37
N PRO A 268 -0.63 -5.80 -10.02
CA PRO A 268 0.46 -6.34 -10.81
C PRO A 268 1.63 -6.79 -9.90
N LEU A 269 1.65 -8.07 -9.56
CA LEU A 269 2.73 -8.68 -8.77
C LEU A 269 3.93 -8.96 -9.67
N VAL A 270 4.92 -8.06 -9.64
CA VAL A 270 6.08 -8.09 -10.55
C VAL A 270 6.99 -9.31 -10.42
N TRP A 271 6.83 -10.09 -9.35
CA TRP A 271 7.50 -11.39 -9.18
C TRP A 271 6.75 -12.56 -9.81
N ASP A 272 5.44 -12.43 -10.02
CA ASP A 272 4.62 -13.42 -10.72
C ASP A 272 3.32 -12.79 -11.26
N PHE A 273 3.36 -12.36 -12.53
CA PHE A 273 2.21 -11.76 -13.20
C PHE A 273 1.06 -12.74 -13.45
N ASN A 274 1.25 -14.05 -13.26
CA ASN A 274 0.18 -15.04 -13.41
C ASN A 274 -0.78 -15.04 -12.22
N ILE A 275 -0.37 -14.46 -11.09
CA ILE A 275 -1.24 -14.30 -9.92
C ILE A 275 -2.23 -13.17 -10.18
N ASN A 276 -3.50 -13.54 -10.39
CA ASN A 276 -4.60 -12.61 -10.65
C ASN A 276 -5.66 -12.59 -9.54
N TYR A 277 -5.46 -13.34 -8.45
CA TYR A 277 -6.41 -13.45 -7.34
C TYR A 277 -6.23 -12.37 -6.27
N VAL A 278 -5.31 -11.41 -6.44
CA VAL A 278 -5.16 -10.23 -5.58
C VAL A 278 -5.86 -9.05 -6.27
N PRO A 279 -7.07 -8.65 -5.84
CA PRO A 279 -7.80 -7.56 -6.47
C PRO A 279 -7.09 -6.21 -6.33
N ALA A 280 -7.31 -5.31 -7.30
CA ALA A 280 -6.81 -3.95 -7.23
C ALA A 280 -7.71 -2.93 -7.90
N ILE A 281 -7.53 -1.66 -7.54
CA ILE A 281 -8.21 -0.51 -8.14
C ILE A 281 -7.15 0.33 -8.84
N ASN A 282 -7.41 0.72 -10.10
CA ASN A 282 -6.57 1.70 -10.77
C ASN A 282 -6.78 3.07 -10.11
N VAL A 283 -5.75 3.55 -9.42
CA VAL A 283 -5.78 4.83 -8.68
C VAL A 283 -4.91 5.90 -9.34
N THR A 284 -4.43 5.64 -10.56
CA THR A 284 -3.50 6.52 -11.29
C THR A 284 -3.95 7.97 -11.33
N GLN A 285 -5.23 8.21 -11.63
CA GLN A 285 -5.76 9.57 -11.74
C GLN A 285 -5.53 10.39 -10.46
N ARG A 286 -5.67 9.79 -9.27
CA ARG A 286 -5.44 10.50 -8.01
C ARG A 286 -3.98 10.95 -7.88
N TYR A 287 -3.01 10.16 -8.34
CA TYR A 287 -1.60 10.56 -8.30
C TYR A 287 -1.28 11.66 -9.32
N LEU A 288 -1.91 11.63 -10.50
CA LEU A 288 -1.83 12.72 -11.47
C LEU A 288 -2.37 14.02 -10.87
N ASP A 289 -3.52 13.95 -10.19
CA ASP A 289 -4.16 15.11 -9.56
C ASP A 289 -3.30 15.68 -8.42
N ILE A 290 -2.77 14.82 -7.52
CA ILE A 290 -1.86 15.24 -6.43
C ILE A 290 -0.60 15.89 -7.00
N TYR A 291 0.03 15.27 -7.99
CA TYR A 291 1.22 15.84 -8.62
C TYR A 291 0.93 17.21 -9.25
N GLN A 292 -0.20 17.33 -9.97
CA GLN A 292 -0.59 18.59 -10.58
C GLN A 292 -0.82 19.69 -9.53
N GLU A 293 -1.48 19.38 -8.41
CA GLU A 293 -1.68 20.31 -7.31
C GLU A 293 -0.35 20.80 -6.72
N VAL A 294 0.56 19.86 -6.42
CA VAL A 294 1.89 20.17 -5.91
C VAL A 294 2.68 21.02 -6.89
N TYR A 295 2.70 20.65 -8.17
CA TYR A 295 3.42 21.36 -9.22
C TYR A 295 2.91 22.79 -9.40
N GLN A 296 1.58 23.00 -9.44
CA GLN A 296 1.01 24.34 -9.52
C GLN A 296 1.31 25.19 -8.28
N SER A 297 1.26 24.59 -7.10
CA SER A 297 1.63 25.27 -5.84
C SER A 297 3.09 25.72 -5.86
N GLN A 298 4.01 24.87 -6.35
CA GLN A 298 5.42 25.21 -6.51
C GLN A 298 5.66 26.35 -7.50
N LEU A 299 4.95 26.32 -8.64
CA LEU A 299 5.02 27.40 -9.65
C LEU A 299 4.49 28.73 -9.11
N ALA A 300 3.36 28.71 -8.37
CA ALA A 300 2.73 29.91 -7.82
C ALA A 300 3.53 30.50 -6.64
N GLY A 301 4.16 29.64 -5.83
CA GLY A 301 4.86 30.04 -4.61
C GLY A 301 6.13 30.85 -4.83
N GLY A 302 6.66 30.94 -6.05
CA GLY A 302 7.85 31.74 -6.40
C GLY A 302 9.17 31.28 -5.74
N ASN A 303 9.11 30.25 -4.90
CA ASN A 303 10.23 29.72 -4.11
C ASN A 303 10.95 28.56 -4.79
N TYR A 304 10.44 28.07 -5.93
CA TYR A 304 11.01 26.94 -6.66
C TYR A 304 11.58 27.38 -8.00
N VAL A 305 12.62 26.68 -8.46
CA VAL A 305 13.20 26.83 -9.80
C VAL A 305 13.46 25.45 -10.42
N PRO A 306 13.39 25.32 -11.76
CA PRO A 306 13.82 24.11 -12.44
C PRO A 306 15.32 23.86 -12.28
N LEU A 307 15.67 22.64 -11.87
CA LEU A 307 17.01 22.06 -11.98
C LEU A 307 16.97 20.99 -13.06
N LYS A 308 17.67 21.24 -14.16
CA LYS A 308 17.76 20.35 -15.33
C LYS A 308 19.05 19.54 -15.27
N VAL A 309 18.93 18.23 -15.38
CA VAL A 309 20.06 17.29 -15.34
C VAL A 309 20.20 16.58 -16.67
N MET A 310 21.41 16.61 -17.20
CA MET A 310 21.83 15.82 -18.34
C MET A 310 23.05 15.00 -17.98
N MET A 311 23.15 13.81 -18.55
CA MET A 311 24.31 12.94 -18.41
C MET A 311 24.98 12.73 -19.77
N PHE A 312 26.30 12.93 -19.81
CA PHE A 312 27.11 12.78 -21.00
C PHE A 312 28.22 11.75 -20.81
N LYS A 313 28.73 11.21 -21.92
CA LYS A 313 29.85 10.26 -21.92
C LYS A 313 31.11 10.83 -21.26
N ASP A 314 31.43 12.09 -21.54
CA ASP A 314 32.58 12.79 -20.97
C ASP A 314 32.49 14.30 -21.18
N LYS A 315 33.41 15.06 -20.55
CA LYS A 315 33.46 16.54 -20.59
C LYS A 315 33.74 17.14 -21.98
N ARG A 316 34.17 16.35 -22.97
CA ARG A 316 34.48 16.80 -24.34
C ARG A 316 33.30 16.57 -25.28
N ASN A 317 32.45 15.59 -24.98
CA ASN A 317 31.29 15.19 -25.77
C ASN A 317 30.00 15.61 -25.07
N MET A 318 29.50 16.83 -25.37
CA MET A 318 28.31 17.41 -24.69
C MET A 318 27.36 18.18 -25.62
N ARG A 319 27.42 17.94 -26.93
CA ARG A 319 26.78 18.85 -27.91
C ARG A 319 25.66 18.21 -28.72
N LYS A 320 25.60 16.88 -28.79
CA LYS A 320 24.62 16.15 -29.59
C LYS A 320 24.05 14.97 -28.80
N SER A 321 22.89 14.48 -29.23
CA SER A 321 22.21 13.36 -28.56
C SER A 321 23.12 12.15 -28.42
N ASP A 322 23.91 11.79 -29.45
CA ASP A 322 24.88 10.67 -29.41
C ASP A 322 25.85 10.71 -28.22
N ASP A 323 26.08 11.89 -27.63
CA ASP A 323 26.98 12.06 -26.51
C ASP A 323 26.32 11.75 -25.16
N ARG A 324 24.98 11.67 -25.12
CA ARG A 324 24.21 11.45 -23.90
C ARG A 324 24.24 10.00 -23.44
N VAL A 325 24.09 9.82 -22.13
CA VAL A 325 23.94 8.49 -21.52
C VAL A 325 22.69 8.47 -20.66
N ALA A 326 21.82 7.50 -20.90
CA ALA A 326 20.66 7.30 -20.03
C ALA A 326 21.10 6.64 -18.72
N THR A 327 21.05 7.41 -17.63
CA THR A 327 21.37 6.93 -16.28
C THR A 327 20.32 7.37 -15.27
N ASN A 328 20.16 6.56 -14.23
CA ASN A 328 19.33 6.93 -13.08
C ASN A 328 20.07 7.98 -12.25
N VAL A 329 19.35 9.03 -11.87
CA VAL A 329 19.84 10.10 -10.99
C VAL A 329 18.82 10.31 -9.89
N ASP A 330 19.28 10.25 -8.66
CA ASP A 330 18.49 10.57 -7.47
C ASP A 330 18.93 11.92 -6.92
N ILE A 331 17.98 12.75 -6.49
CA ILE A 331 18.25 14.08 -5.94
C ILE A 331 17.92 14.11 -4.44
N PHE A 332 18.87 14.60 -3.66
CA PHE A 332 18.78 14.68 -2.20
C PHE A 332 18.89 16.13 -1.72
N CYS A 333 18.16 16.44 -0.64
CA CYS A 333 18.31 17.66 0.14
C CYS A 333 18.73 17.26 1.57
N GLY A 334 20.03 17.35 1.87
CA GLY A 334 20.58 16.75 3.09
C GLY A 334 20.50 15.22 3.01
N LYS A 335 19.80 14.59 3.96
CA LYS A 335 19.61 13.13 4.00
C LYS A 335 18.36 12.65 3.25
N ASP A 336 17.46 13.57 2.92
CA ASP A 336 16.14 13.23 2.40
C ASP A 336 16.20 13.18 0.87
N GLN A 337 15.77 12.05 0.30
CA GLN A 337 15.56 11.94 -1.14
C GLN A 337 14.29 12.72 -1.49
N ILE A 338 14.40 13.66 -2.42
CA ILE A 338 13.28 14.52 -2.83
C ILE A 338 12.79 14.24 -4.24
N GLY A 339 13.48 13.36 -4.96
CA GLY A 339 13.18 13.01 -6.34
C GLY A 339 14.15 11.98 -6.90
N GLY A 340 13.79 11.42 -8.03
CA GLY A 340 14.69 10.65 -8.88
C GLY A 340 14.15 10.56 -10.29
N GLY A 341 14.93 10.01 -11.20
CA GLY A 341 14.47 9.75 -12.56
C GLY A 341 15.62 9.31 -13.46
N ARG A 342 15.30 9.07 -14.73
CA ARG A 342 16.28 8.67 -15.74
C ARG A 342 16.58 9.80 -16.71
N THR A 343 17.86 10.12 -16.86
CA THR A 343 18.34 11.08 -17.87
C THR A 343 18.13 10.52 -19.28
N ALA A 344 17.96 11.42 -20.26
CA ALA A 344 17.75 11.05 -21.65
C ALA A 344 19.02 10.45 -22.29
N GLY A 345 18.85 9.43 -23.12
CA GLY A 345 19.90 8.76 -23.87
C GLY A 345 20.08 9.28 -25.30
N PRO A 346 20.87 8.55 -26.12
CA PRO A 346 21.30 9.05 -27.42
C PRO A 346 20.22 9.12 -28.50
N ARG A 347 19.09 8.43 -28.30
CA ARG A 347 17.98 8.39 -29.27
C ARG A 347 16.89 9.43 -29.01
N GLN A 348 16.96 10.15 -27.90
CA GLN A 348 15.96 11.16 -27.53
C GLN A 348 16.36 12.54 -28.07
N ASP A 349 15.44 13.52 -28.03
CA ASP A 349 15.70 14.92 -28.40
C ASP A 349 16.56 15.62 -27.33
N MET A 350 17.40 16.59 -27.71
CA MET A 350 18.28 17.30 -26.75
C MET A 350 17.52 18.16 -25.73
N ASN A 351 16.27 18.53 -26.00
CA ASN A 351 15.40 19.23 -25.06
C ASN A 351 14.70 18.29 -24.07
N ASP A 352 14.72 16.98 -24.32
CA ASP A 352 14.29 15.96 -23.36
C ASP A 352 15.36 15.86 -22.25
N VAL A 353 15.08 16.48 -21.11
CA VAL A 353 15.99 16.58 -19.96
C VAL A 353 15.28 16.17 -18.69
N LEU A 354 16.01 15.52 -17.79
CA LEU A 354 15.49 15.21 -16.47
C LEU A 354 15.37 16.53 -15.70
N GLU A 355 14.17 16.87 -15.25
CA GLU A 355 13.88 18.14 -14.58
C GLU A 355 13.30 17.89 -13.19
N PHE A 356 13.83 18.63 -12.21
CA PHE A 356 13.33 18.68 -10.84
C PHE A 356 12.91 20.10 -10.48
N MET A 357 11.74 20.26 -9.86
CA MET A 357 11.35 21.53 -9.24
C MET A 357 11.90 21.58 -7.83
N VAL A 358 12.87 22.46 -7.59
CA VAL A 358 13.63 22.53 -6.34
C VAL A 358 13.54 23.90 -5.70
N GLU A 359 13.56 23.97 -4.37
CA GLU A 359 13.56 25.23 -3.65
C GLU A 359 14.83 26.03 -3.92
N LYS A 360 14.66 27.34 -4.02
CA LYS A 360 15.74 28.32 -4.14
C LYS A 360 16.60 28.35 -2.88
N ASN A 361 17.84 28.77 -3.05
CA ASN A 361 18.80 29.00 -1.96
C ASN A 361 19.10 27.76 -1.11
N LYS A 362 19.03 26.57 -1.73
CA LYS A 362 19.40 25.29 -1.12
C LYS A 362 20.55 24.62 -1.88
N VAL A 363 21.17 23.65 -1.22
CA VAL A 363 22.17 22.77 -1.80
C VAL A 363 21.55 21.39 -1.97
N TYR A 364 21.71 20.84 -3.16
CA TYR A 364 21.23 19.51 -3.52
C TYR A 364 22.40 18.62 -3.88
N THR A 365 22.24 17.32 -3.65
CA THR A 365 23.20 16.31 -4.11
C THR A 365 22.54 15.45 -5.18
N LEU A 366 23.12 15.43 -6.37
CA LEU A 366 22.72 14.53 -7.46
C LEU A 366 23.57 13.27 -7.37
N ASN A 367 22.93 12.17 -6.99
CA ASN A 367 23.60 10.89 -6.86
C ASN A 367 23.32 9.99 -8.07
N TYR A 368 24.36 9.32 -8.56
CA TYR A 368 24.28 8.40 -9.68
C TYR A 368 25.42 7.36 -9.61
N PHE A 369 25.27 6.27 -10.37
CA PHE A 369 26.34 5.29 -10.54
C PHE A 369 27.30 5.72 -11.65
N ASN A 370 28.60 5.74 -11.35
CA ASN A 370 29.62 5.95 -12.37
C ASN A 370 29.86 4.68 -13.21
N LYS A 371 30.76 4.76 -14.21
CA LYS A 371 31.12 3.63 -15.07
C LYS A 371 31.64 2.38 -14.35
N ASP A 372 32.14 2.52 -13.12
CA ASP A 372 32.65 1.42 -12.29
C ASP A 372 31.58 0.84 -11.36
N GLY A 373 30.33 1.29 -11.48
CA GLY A 373 29.22 0.88 -10.60
C GLY A 373 29.33 1.44 -9.19
N LYS A 374 30.11 2.50 -8.97
CA LYS A 374 30.23 3.17 -7.66
C LYS A 374 29.28 4.36 -7.59
N TRP A 375 28.68 4.56 -6.41
CA TRP A 375 27.91 5.76 -6.11
C TRP A 375 28.81 7.00 -6.11
N VAL A 376 28.39 8.02 -6.87
CA VAL A 376 29.00 9.35 -6.92
C VAL A 376 27.92 10.37 -6.65
N GLY A 377 28.24 11.38 -5.84
CA GLY A 377 27.36 12.52 -5.56
C GLY A 377 27.98 13.83 -6.04
N GLU A 378 27.21 14.61 -6.81
CA GLU A 378 27.60 15.95 -7.25
C GLU A 378 26.73 16.99 -6.54
N GLU A 379 27.38 17.90 -5.79
CA GLU A 379 26.69 19.00 -5.12
C GLU A 379 26.34 20.12 -6.09
N VAL A 380 25.09 20.57 -6.04
CA VAL A 380 24.55 21.63 -6.87
C VAL A 380 23.95 22.70 -5.97
N LYS A 381 24.53 23.91 -6.03
CA LYS A 381 24.00 25.08 -5.31
C LYS A 381 22.95 25.77 -6.16
N VAL A 382 21.70 25.72 -5.72
CA VAL A 382 20.58 26.36 -6.39
C VAL A 382 20.31 27.71 -5.77
N LYS A 383 20.34 28.76 -6.60
CA LYS A 383 20.04 30.15 -6.19
C LYS A 383 18.65 30.53 -6.72
N GLU A 384 18.51 31.72 -7.27
CA GLU A 384 17.23 32.29 -7.73
C GLU A 384 16.83 31.92 -9.16
N LYS A 385 17.76 31.37 -9.96
CA LYS A 385 17.53 31.09 -11.39
C LYS A 385 17.54 29.58 -11.66
N PRO A 386 16.86 29.13 -12.72
CA PRO A 386 16.98 27.75 -13.19
C PRO A 386 18.45 27.34 -13.36
N VAL A 387 18.76 26.09 -13.02
CA VAL A 387 20.12 25.54 -13.08
C VAL A 387 20.15 24.40 -14.08
N GLU A 388 21.16 24.36 -14.93
CA GLU A 388 21.46 23.23 -15.81
C GLU A 388 22.74 22.55 -15.35
N VAL A 389 22.68 21.25 -15.13
CA VAL A 389 23.78 20.41 -14.64
C VAL A 389 24.11 19.37 -15.70
N LYS A 390 25.40 19.33 -16.09
CA LYS A 390 25.93 18.34 -17.03
C LYS A 390 26.83 17.40 -16.24
N LEU A 391 26.31 16.22 -15.94
CA LEU A 391 27.03 15.14 -15.29
C LEU A 391 27.80 14.32 -16.32
N HIS A 392 28.78 13.55 -15.86
CA HIS A 392 29.64 12.73 -16.71
C HIS A 392 29.91 11.36 -16.08
N LEU A 393 30.05 10.33 -16.92
CA LEU A 393 30.34 8.94 -16.52
C LEU A 393 31.83 8.55 -16.58
#